data_AF-A0A5P8K2S8-F1
#
_entry.id   AF-A0A5P8K2S8-F1
#
_cell.length_a   1.000
_cell.length_b   1.000
_cell.length_c   1.000
_cell.angle_alpha   90.00
_cell.angle_beta   90.00
_cell.angle_gamma   90.00
#
_symmetry.space_group_name_H-M   'P 1'
#
loop_
_entity.id
_entity.type
_entity.pdbx_description
1 polymer ?
#
loop_
_entity_poly.entity_id
_entity_poly.type
_entity_poly.pdbx_seq_one_letter_code
_entity_poly.pdbx_strand_id
1 'polypeptide(L)' 'MRPMPTDLAHCLEARQSAYRQLATRPCTSLRRELIRLSTTGLFHPYWEGRLTTAARSAMYAGRGTGS' A
#
# COMPACT_ATOMS: atom_id res chain seq x y z
N MET A 1 3.52 7.14 21.86
CA MET A 1 3.40 6.73 20.43
C MET A 1 2.53 5.49 20.37
N ARG A 2 1.47 5.47 19.56
CA ARG A 2 0.65 4.26 19.40
C ARG A 2 1.43 3.25 18.54
N PRO A 3 1.62 1.99 19.00
CA PRO A 3 2.35 0.98 18.23
C PRO A 3 1.64 0.66 16.92
N MET A 4 2.41 0.23 15.91
CA MET A 4 1.86 -0.15 14.62
C MET A 4 1.10 -1.48 14.76
N PRO A 5 -0.11 -1.60 14.19
CA PRO A 5 -0.83 -2.86 14.18
C PRO A 5 -0.05 -3.96 13.48
N THR A 6 -0.11 -5.17 14.03
CA THR A 6 0.63 -6.34 13.54
C THR A 6 0.23 -6.72 12.12
N ASP A 7 -1.04 -6.56 11.77
CA ASP A 7 -1.57 -6.78 10.43
C ASP A 7 -0.99 -5.80 9.40
N LEU A 8 -0.86 -4.51 9.76
CA LEU A 8 -0.17 -3.53 8.93
C LEU A 8 1.32 -3.86 8.78
N ALA A 9 1.98 -4.30 9.85
CA ALA A 9 3.39 -4.71 9.81
C ALA A 9 3.58 -5.88 8.83
N HIS A 10 2.78 -6.93 8.96
CA HIS A 10 2.80 -8.07 8.05
C HIS A 10 2.48 -7.68 6.60
N CYS A 11 1.54 -6.76 6.38
CA CYS A 11 1.21 -6.28 5.05
C CYS A 11 2.42 -5.58 4.39
N LEU A 12 3.14 -4.74 5.14
CA LEU A 12 4.31 -4.02 4.63
C LEU A 12 5.51 -4.96 4.39
N GLU A 13 5.73 -5.94 5.25
CA GLU A 13 6.75 -6.98 5.07
C GLU A 13 6.47 -7.83 3.82
N ALA A 14 5.23 -8.30 3.67
CA ALA A 14 4.79 -9.07 2.50
C ALA A 14 4.97 -8.25 1.21
N ARG A 15 4.65 -6.95 1.24
CA ARG A 15 4.87 -6.04 0.10
C ARG A 15 6.35 -5.97 -0.27
N GLN A 16 7.23 -5.85 0.73
CA GLN A 16 8.67 -5.76 0.47
C GLN A 16 9.24 -7.09 -0.05
N SER A 17 8.75 -8.23 0.45
CA SER A 17 9.08 -9.55 -0.08
C SER A 17 8.64 -9.70 -1.54
N ALA A 18 7.39 -9.37 -1.86
CA ALA A 18 6.88 -9.41 -3.23
C ALA A 18 7.67 -8.50 -4.18
N TYR A 19 8.06 -7.31 -3.71
CA TYR A 19 8.91 -6.39 -4.49
C TYR A 19 10.30 -6.97 -4.78
N ARG A 20 10.96 -7.56 -3.76
CA ARG A 20 12.26 -8.22 -3.95
C ARG A 20 12.17 -9.40 -4.92
N GLN A 21 11.13 -10.22 -4.80
CA GLN A 21 10.91 -11.34 -5.70
C GLN A 21 10.65 -10.87 -7.14
N LEU A 22 9.89 -9.78 -7.33
CA LEU A 22 9.68 -9.17 -8.65
C LEU A 22 10.97 -8.62 -9.26
N ALA A 23 11.84 -8.01 -8.44
CA ALA A 23 13.13 -7.50 -8.89
C ALA A 23 14.05 -8.61 -9.40
N THR A 24 13.96 -9.81 -8.81
CA THR A 24 14.71 -10.99 -9.25
C THR A 24 14.04 -11.69 -10.43
N ARG A 25 12.71 -11.83 -10.42
CA ARG A 25 11.95 -12.52 -11.46
C ARG A 25 10.62 -11.82 -11.72
N PRO A 26 10.48 -11.13 -12.87
CA PRO A 26 9.22 -10.51 -13.22
C PRO A 26 8.16 -11.59 -13.47
N CYS A 27 7.06 -11.55 -12.71
CA CYS A 27 5.89 -12.39 -12.96
C CYS A 27 4.59 -11.64 -12.66
N THR A 28 3.54 -11.98 -13.40
CA THR A 28 2.24 -11.32 -13.33
C THR A 28 1.50 -11.59 -12.03
N SER A 29 1.68 -12.76 -11.42
CA SER A 29 1.11 -13.10 -10.11
C SER A 29 1.68 -12.22 -9.01
N LEU A 30 3.01 -12.09 -8.90
CA LEU A 30 3.62 -11.20 -7.92
C LEU A 30 3.27 -9.73 -8.16
N ARG A 31 3.11 -9.31 -9.41
CA ARG A 31 2.67 -7.94 -9.72
C ARG A 31 1.27 -7.66 -9.20
N ARG A 32 0.33 -8.60 -9.39
CA ARG A 32 -1.04 -8.50 -8.86
C ARG A 32 -1.05 -8.52 -7.33
N GLU A 33 -0.24 -9.38 -6.73
CA GLU A 33 -0.07 -9.46 -5.29
C GLU A 33 0.51 -8.15 -4.70
N LEU A 34 1.52 -7.58 -5.34
CA LEU A 34 2.11 -6.31 -4.95
C LEU A 34 1.08 -5.18 -4.97
N ILE A 35 0.23 -5.11 -6.01
CA ILE A 35 -0.85 -4.12 -6.11
C ILE A 35 -1.87 -4.31 -4.97
N ARG A 36 -2.28 -5.55 -4.69
CA ARG A 36 -3.18 -5.89 -3.58
C ARG A 36 -2.59 -5.42 -2.24
N LEU A 37 -1.36 -5.82 -1.93
CA LEU A 37 -0.67 -5.48 -0.68
C LEU A 37 -0.43 -3.97 -0.54
N SER A 38 -0.06 -3.30 -1.62
CA SER A 38 0.12 -1.84 -1.61
C SER A 38 -1.20 -1.12 -1.33
N THR A 39 -2.31 -1.58 -1.91
CA THR A 39 -3.64 -1.00 -1.69
C THR A 39 -4.10 -1.22 -0.25
N THR A 40 -3.97 -2.44 0.28
CA THR A 40 -4.32 -2.76 1.67
C THR A 40 -3.49 -1.97 2.68
N GLY A 41 -2.17 -1.85 2.47
CA GLY A 41 -1.29 -1.10 3.36
C GLY A 41 -1.53 0.41 3.31
N LEU A 42 -1.85 0.97 2.13
CA LEU A 42 -2.10 2.40 1.94
C LEU A 42 -3.45 2.84 2.55
N PHE A 43 -4.49 2.03 2.39
CA PHE A 43 -5.84 2.32 2.91
C PHE A 43 -6.12 1.71 4.29
N HIS A 44 -5.08 1.35 5.02
CA HIS A 44 -5.22 0.72 6.33
C HIS A 44 -5.89 1.65 7.36
N PRO A 45 -6.85 1.18 8.19
CA PRO A 45 -7.57 2.02 9.16
C PRO A 45 -6.65 2.72 10.18
N TYR A 46 -5.49 2.14 10.45
CA TYR A 46 -4.44 2.76 11.28
C TYR A 46 -4.07 4.17 10.85
N TRP A 47 -4.16 4.44 9.55
CA TRP A 47 -3.83 5.72 8.95
C TRP A 47 -4.91 6.79 9.11
N GLU A 48 -6.14 6.42 9.47
CA GLU A 48 -7.28 7.34 9.50
C GLU A 48 -7.15 8.46 10.53
N GLY A 49 -6.36 8.25 11.58
CA GLY A 49 -5.99 9.29 12.55
C GLY A 49 -4.61 9.91 12.32
N ARG A 50 -3.89 9.53 11.25
CA ARG A 50 -2.49 9.93 11.00
C ARG A 50 -2.24 10.63 9.67
N LEU A 51 -3.07 10.40 8.65
CA LEU A 51 -2.98 11.16 7.41
C LEU A 51 -3.86 12.41 7.50
N THR A 52 -3.25 13.58 7.29
CA THR A 52 -3.98 14.81 7.03
C THR A 52 -4.83 14.63 5.77
N THR A 53 -5.99 15.29 5.74
CA THR A 53 -6.94 15.24 4.60
C THR A 53 -6.24 15.49 3.26
N ALA A 54 -5.23 16.36 3.22
CA ALA A 54 -4.42 16.65 2.03
C ALA A 54 -3.60 15.44 1.53
N ALA A 55 -2.95 14.70 2.43
CA ALA A 55 -2.18 13.51 2.06
C ALA A 55 -3.11 12.38 1.58
N ARG A 56 -4.35 12.34 2.08
CA ARG A 56 -5.39 11.42 1.61
C ARG A 56 -5.91 11.82 0.23
N SER A 57 -6.19 13.10 0.01
CA SER A 57 -6.62 13.63 -1.30
C SER A 57 -5.57 13.41 -2.37
N ALA A 58 -4.28 13.57 -2.05
CA ALA A 58 -3.18 13.31 -2.99
C ALA A 58 -3.13 11.83 -3.45
N MET A 59 -3.52 10.88 -2.60
CA MET A 59 -3.61 9.46 -2.98
C MET A 59 -4.78 9.16 -3.94
N TYR A 60 -5.90 9.89 -3.82
CA TYR A 60 -7.09 9.71 -4.66
C TYR A 60 -7.09 10.59 -5.92
N ALA A 61 -6.35 11.70 -5.93
CA ALA A 61 -6.27 12.64 -7.05
C ALA A 61 -5.72 12.01 -8.35
N GLY A 62 -5.04 10.85 -8.26
CA GLY A 62 -4.61 10.09 -9.43
C GLY A 62 -5.73 9.34 -10.18
N ARG A 63 -6.97 9.35 -9.67
CA ARG A 63 -8.11 8.63 -10.28
C ARG A 63 -9.23 9.60 -10.69
N GLY A 64 -8.95 10.37 -11.76
CA GLY A 64 -10.00 10.98 -12.58
C GLY A 64 -9.98 12.50 -12.59
N THR A 65 -9.35 13.06 -13.63
CA THR A 65 -9.90 14.17 -14.42
C THR A 65 -9.36 14.02 -15.85
N GLY A 66 -9.91 13.05 -16.57
CA GLY A 66 -9.96 13.13 -18.03
C GLY A 66 -11.35 13.66 -18.38
N SER A 67 -11.44 14.97 -18.60
CA SER A 67 -12.52 15.61 -19.36
C SER A 67 -11.89 16.19 -20.62
#